data_AF-A0A7K3DK58-F1
#
_entry.id   AF-A0A7K3DK58-F1
#
_cell.length_a   1.000
_cell.length_b   1.000
_cell.length_c   1.000
_cell.angle_alpha   90.00
_cell.angle_beta   90.00
_cell.angle_gamma   90.00
#
_symmetry.space_group_name_H-M   'P 1'
#
loop_
_entity.id
_entity.type
_entity.pdbx_description
1 polymer ?
#
loop_
_entity_poly.entity_id
_entity_poly.type
_entity_poly.pdbx_seq_one_letter_code
_entity_poly.pdbx_strand_id
1 'polypeptide(L)' 'MTASERRHCGHDELIADVVTRFDAYVRARSARDGIFGSSHADPRQEQRVFDDLQRAMVRLRGSVR' A
#
# COMPACT_ATOMS: atom_id res chain seq x y z
N MET A 1 1.97 -16.99 -24.70
CA MET A 1 2.11 -16.62 -23.29
C MET A 1 2.95 -17.67 -22.57
N THR A 2 4.22 -17.34 -22.36
CA THR A 2 5.24 -18.15 -21.71
C THR A 2 5.17 -17.99 -20.19
N ALA A 3 5.75 -18.93 -19.44
CA ALA A 3 5.80 -18.88 -17.98
C ALA A 3 6.55 -17.65 -17.43
N SER A 4 7.45 -17.07 -18.24
CA SER A 4 8.21 -15.86 -17.90
C SER A 4 7.33 -14.60 -17.97
N GLU A 5 6.49 -14.49 -19.01
CA GLU A 5 5.53 -13.39 -19.16
C GLU A 5 4.50 -13.37 -18.01
N ARG A 6 4.04 -14.56 -17.57
CA ARG A 6 3.11 -14.66 -16.42
C ARG A 6 3.73 -14.20 -15.09
N ARG A 7 5.04 -14.42 -14.90
CA ARG A 7 5.77 -13.97 -13.71
C ARG A 7 5.96 -12.45 -13.72
N HIS A 8 6.17 -11.85 -14.90
CA HIS A 8 6.35 -10.41 -15.06
C HIS A 8 5.05 -9.65 -14.76
N CYS A 9 3.91 -10.06 -15.33
CA CYS A 9 2.61 -9.44 -15.02
C CYS A 9 2.26 -9.55 -13.53
N GLY A 10 2.51 -10.71 -12.90
CA GLY A 10 2.27 -10.87 -11.47
C GLY A 10 3.18 -10.00 -10.59
N HIS A 11 4.37 -9.64 -11.07
CA HIS A 11 5.27 -8.74 -10.36
C HIS A 11 4.82 -7.27 -10.47
N ASP A 12 4.41 -6.84 -11.66
CA ASP A 12 3.89 -5.49 -11.90
C ASP A 12 2.59 -5.23 -11.12
N GLU A 13 1.72 -6.25 -11.01
CA GLU A 13 0.51 -6.19 -10.18
C GLU A 13 0.84 -6.00 -8.68
N LEU A 14 1.90 -6.64 -8.19
CA LEU A 14 2.35 -6.48 -6.81
C LEU A 14 2.95 -5.10 -6.56
N ILE A 15 3.66 -4.53 -7.53
CA ILE A 15 4.15 -3.14 -7.47
C ILE A 15 2.96 -2.17 -7.44
N ALA A 16 1.96 -2.38 -8.29
CA ALA A 16 0.75 -1.55 -8.33
C ALA A 16 -0.04 -1.59 -7.00
N ASP A 17 -0.16 -2.77 -6.35
CA ASP A 17 -0.79 -2.88 -5.02
C ASP A 17 0.01 -2.07 -3.98
N VAL A 18 1.34 -2.18 -3.96
CA VAL A 18 2.19 -1.41 -3.03
C VAL A 18 2.01 0.10 -3.23
N VAL A 19 2.05 0.59 -4.47
CA VAL A 19 1.85 2.01 -4.78
C VAL A 19 0.46 2.48 -4.32
N THR A 20 -0.58 1.70 -4.59
CA THR A 20 -1.96 2.00 -4.17
C THR A 20 -2.07 2.10 -2.65
N ARG A 21 -1.46 1.16 -1.90
CA ARG A 21 -1.49 1.19 -0.42
C ARG A 21 -0.67 2.32 0.15
N PHE A 22 0.46 2.66 -0.49
CA PHE A 22 1.29 3.78 -0.07
C PHE A 22 0.54 5.11 -0.21
N ASP A 23 -0.12 5.33 -1.35
CA ASP A 23 -0.93 6.53 -1.57
C ASP A 23 -2.11 6.64 -0.57
N ALA A 24 -2.76 5.51 -0.24
CA ALA A 24 -3.78 5.47 0.81
C ALA A 24 -3.21 5.84 2.19
N TYR A 25 -2.00 5.36 2.53
CA TYR A 25 -1.32 5.69 3.77
C TYR A 25 -0.96 7.17 3.84
N VAL A 26 -0.38 7.73 2.77
CA VAL A 26 -0.05 9.16 2.69
C VAL A 26 -1.31 10.01 2.87
N ARG A 27 -2.44 9.65 2.24
CA ARG A 27 -3.71 10.35 2.43
C ARG A 27 -4.22 10.28 3.87
N ALA A 28 -4.17 9.10 4.51
CA ALA A 28 -4.56 8.95 5.91
C ALA A 28 -3.67 9.79 6.85
N ARG A 29 -2.37 9.80 6.59
CA ARG A 29 -1.37 10.60 7.31
C ARG A 29 -1.60 12.10 7.14
N SER A 30 -1.80 12.58 5.92
CA SER A 30 -2.09 13.98 5.61
C SER A 30 -3.42 14.45 6.20
N ALA A 31 -4.43 13.58 6.27
CA ALA A 31 -5.69 13.89 6.93
C ALA A 31 -5.52 14.05 8.46
N ARG A 32 -4.60 13.30 9.06
CA ARG A 32 -4.24 13.46 10.49
C ARG A 32 -3.40 14.71 10.75
N ASP A 33 -2.41 14.95 9.91
CA ASP A 33 -1.46 16.07 10.06
C ASP A 33 -2.04 17.41 9.53
N GLY A 34 -3.23 17.37 8.92
CA GLY A 34 -3.94 18.52 8.37
C GLY A 34 -4.43 19.49 9.45
N ILE A 35 -4.07 20.77 9.28
CA ILE A 35 -4.33 21.88 10.21
C ILE A 35 -5.84 22.18 10.37
N PHE A 36 -6.70 21.72 9.46
CA PHE A 36 -8.15 21.88 9.54
C PHE A 36 -8.78 20.77 10.38
N GLY A 37 -8.83 21.00 11.69
CA GLY A 37 -9.25 20.08 12.74
C GLY A 37 -10.73 19.65 12.76
N SER A 38 -11.32 19.24 11.64
CA SER A 38 -12.67 18.66 11.60
C SER A 38 -12.73 17.20 11.13
N SER A 39 -11.63 16.64 10.62
CA SER A 39 -11.52 15.20 10.35
C SER A 39 -10.28 14.67 11.03
N HIS A 40 -10.38 14.36 12.32
CA HIS A 40 -9.47 13.40 12.93
C HIS A 40 -9.56 12.12 12.11
N ALA A 41 -8.60 11.90 11.21
CA ALA A 41 -8.34 10.55 10.76
C ALA A 41 -8.08 9.72 12.02
N ASP A 42 -8.97 8.78 12.30
CA ASP A 42 -8.87 7.96 13.50
C ASP A 42 -7.49 7.29 13.51
N PRO A 43 -6.70 7.36 14.60
CA PRO A 43 -5.36 6.78 14.63
C PRO A 43 -5.36 5.26 14.32
N ARG A 44 -6.48 4.57 14.55
CA ARG A 44 -6.64 3.16 14.13
C ARG A 44 -6.83 3.04 12.63
N GLN A 45 -7.39 4.04 11.95
CA GLN A 45 -7.48 4.07 10.49
C GLN A 45 -6.10 4.21 9.84
N GLU A 46 -5.23 5.10 10.32
CA GLU A 46 -3.85 5.19 9.84
C GLU A 46 -3.11 3.87 10.04
N GLN A 47 -3.21 3.28 11.25
CA GLN A 47 -2.57 2.00 11.56
C GLN A 47 -3.07 0.87 10.64
N ARG A 48 -4.38 0.77 10.39
CA ARG A 48 -4.94 -0.24 9.48
C ARG A 48 -4.40 -0.11 8.05
N VAL A 49 -4.28 1.12 7.55
CA VAL A 49 -3.76 1.37 6.19
C VAL A 49 -2.24 1.09 6.14
N PHE A 50 -1.52 1.38 7.22
CA PHE A 50 -0.11 1.03 7.34
C PHE A 50 0.12 -0.49 7.37
N ASP A 51 -0.68 -1.24 8.14
CA ASP A 51 -0.61 -2.71 8.19
C ASP A 51 -0.86 -3.33 6.80
N ASP A 52 -1.81 -2.76 6.05
CA ASP A 52 -2.10 -3.17 4.67
C ASP A 52 -0.93 -2.90 3.72
N LEU A 53 -0.27 -1.75 3.84
CA LEU A 53 0.97 -1.45 3.11
C LEU A 53 2.08 -2.44 3.46
N GLN A 54 2.26 -2.78 4.74
CA GLN A 54 3.25 -3.77 5.15
C GLN A 54 2.97 -5.15 4.55
N ARG A 55 1.71 -5.60 4.51
CA ARG A 55 1.33 -6.86 3.86
C ARG A 55 1.62 -6.84 2.36
N ALA A 56 1.36 -5.74 1.67
CA ALA A 56 1.69 -5.59 0.25
C ALA A 56 3.20 -5.72 0.00
N MET A 57 4.03 -5.04 0.81
CA MET A 57 5.49 -5.13 0.71
C MET A 57 6.02 -6.54 0.99
N VAL A 58 5.45 -7.26 1.96
CA VAL A 58 5.82 -8.66 2.24
C VAL A 58 5.52 -9.57 1.04
N ARG A 59 4.37 -9.38 0.40
CA ARG A 59 4.00 -10.13 -0.82
C ARG A 59 4.93 -9.81 -1.99
N LEU A 60 5.25 -8.54 -2.22
CA LEU A 60 6.21 -8.12 -3.25
C LEU A 60 7.59 -8.74 -3.00
N ARG A 61 8.12 -8.63 -1.78
CA ARG A 61 9.41 -9.25 -1.41
C ARG A 61 9.41 -10.77 -1.57
N GLY A 62 8.27 -11.41 -1.26
CA GLY A 62 8.08 -12.85 -1.46
C GLY A 62 8.06 -13.26 -2.93
N SER A 63 7.73 -12.36 -3.85
CA SER A 63 7.72 -12.63 -5.29
C SER A 63 9.08 -12.51 -5.98
N VAL A 64 10.03 -11.80 -5.34
CA VAL A 64 11.39 -11.57 -5.85
C VAL A 64 12.35 -12.69 -5.45
N ARG A 65 12.02 -13.45 -4.41
CA ARG A 65 12.77 -14.63 -3.95
C ARG A 65 12.31 -15.88 -4.68
#